data_AF-A0A9D9ZFK5-F1
#
_entry.id   AF-A0A9D9ZFK5-F1
#
_cell.length_a   1.000
_cell.length_b   1.000
_cell.length_c   1.000
_cell.angle_alpha   90.00
_cell.angle_beta   90.00
_cell.angle_gamma   90.00
#
_symmetry.space_group_name_H-M   'P 1'
#
loop_
_entity.id
_entity.type
_entity.pdbx_description
1 polymer ?
#
loop_
_entity_poly.entity_id
_entity_poly.type
_entity_poly.pdbx_seq_one_letter_code
_entity_poly.pdbx_strand_id
1 'polypeptide(L)'
;MGETLTTNTLKITYKSSADDKGAEYFPAASGNKIIKLTFEIENISSTDQIVSVYDFKCYSDDVASSAYYYGDDGLSTTTLSAGRKATGSVYFEVPQNANSIDVEYETNYWSGNKAIFVVK
;
A
#
# COMPACT_ATOMS: atom_id res chain seq x y z
N MET A 1 -8.79 10.14 4.47
CA MET A 1 -8.56 9.01 5.42
C MET A 1 -9.88 8.27 5.60
N GLY A 2 -9.89 6.94 5.46
CA GLY A 2 -11.12 6.14 5.47
C GLY A 2 -11.72 5.88 4.09
N GLU A 3 -10.95 6.07 3.02
CA GLU A 3 -11.39 5.69 1.68
C GLU A 3 -11.41 4.17 1.57
N THR A 4 -12.52 3.64 1.07
CA THR A 4 -12.67 2.21 0.79
C THR A 4 -12.93 2.05 -0.69
N LEU A 5 -12.09 1.25 -1.34
CA LEU A 5 -12.28 0.85 -2.71
C LEU A 5 -12.68 -0.63 -2.75
N THR A 6 -13.76 -0.91 -3.47
CA THR A 6 -14.30 -2.26 -3.63
C THR A 6 -14.07 -2.74 -5.05
N THR A 7 -13.37 -3.86 -5.17
CA THR A 7 -13.20 -4.61 -6.41
C THR A 7 -14.25 -5.71 -6.48
N ASN A 8 -14.20 -6.56 -7.51
CA ASN A 8 -15.07 -7.73 -7.58
C ASN A 8 -14.78 -8.77 -6.47
N THR A 9 -13.57 -8.79 -5.91
CA THR A 9 -13.14 -9.83 -4.96
C THR A 9 -12.63 -9.31 -3.63
N LEU A 10 -12.21 -8.04 -3.57
CA LEU A 10 -11.60 -7.43 -2.39
C LEU A 10 -12.29 -6.13 -2.02
N LYS A 11 -12.35 -5.86 -0.72
CA LYS A 11 -12.64 -4.54 -0.17
C LYS A 11 -11.39 -4.03 0.54
N ILE A 12 -10.80 -2.96 0.03
CA ILE A 12 -9.53 -2.40 0.48
C ILE A 12 -9.80 -1.05 1.13
N THR A 13 -9.46 -0.91 2.40
CA THR A 13 -9.70 0.31 3.18
C THR A 13 -8.39 0.96 3.57
N TYR A 14 -8.21 2.21 3.16
CA TYR A 14 -7.06 3.02 3.52
C TYR A 14 -7.29 3.68 4.89
N LYS A 15 -6.62 3.14 5.91
CA LYS A 15 -6.86 3.47 7.33
C LYS A 15 -6.14 4.74 7.74
N SER A 16 -4.85 4.86 7.44
CA SER A 16 -4.01 5.96 7.92
C SER A 16 -2.73 6.14 7.10
N SER A 17 -2.18 7.36 7.11
CA SER A 17 -0.82 7.68 6.70
C SER A 17 -0.05 8.38 7.80
N ALA A 18 1.26 8.17 7.82
CA ALA A 18 2.20 8.93 8.63
C ALA A 18 3.57 9.03 7.93
N ASP A 19 4.32 10.07 8.25
CA ASP A 19 5.75 10.08 7.97
C ASP A 19 6.45 9.11 8.94
N ASP A 20 7.42 8.35 8.44
CA ASP A 20 8.20 7.41 9.22
C ASP A 20 9.71 7.77 9.15
N LYS A 21 10.43 7.43 10.21
CA LYS A 21 11.86 7.73 10.34
C LYS A 21 12.74 6.79 9.50
N GLY A 22 12.20 5.67 9.03
CA GLY A 22 12.99 4.63 8.38
C GLY A 22 13.73 3.77 9.42
N ALA A 23 14.38 2.71 8.94
CA ALA A 23 15.25 1.89 9.77
C ALA A 23 16.54 2.67 10.10
N GLU A 24 17.07 2.48 11.31
CA GLU A 24 18.28 3.14 11.81
C GLU A 24 19.47 3.04 10.83
N TYR A 25 19.67 1.85 10.25
CA TYR A 25 20.78 1.57 9.33
C TYR A 25 20.44 1.78 7.85
N PHE A 26 19.19 2.13 7.53
CA PHE A 26 18.74 2.37 6.16
C PHE A 26 17.90 3.65 6.09
N PRO A 27 18.39 4.82 6.52
CA PRO A 27 17.61 6.04 6.47
C PRO A 27 17.20 6.39 5.02
N ALA A 28 16.16 7.22 4.88
CA ALA A 28 15.80 7.78 3.58
C ALA A 28 16.99 8.50 2.93
N ALA A 29 17.06 8.48 1.60
CA ALA A 29 18.05 9.26 0.88
C ALA A 29 17.90 10.76 1.15
N SER A 30 18.98 11.51 0.96
CA SER A 30 18.96 12.97 1.12
C SER A 30 17.90 13.61 0.22
N GLY A 31 17.01 14.40 0.82
CA GLY A 31 15.89 15.03 0.13
C GLY A 31 14.60 14.20 0.09
N ASN A 32 14.63 12.96 0.59
CA ASN A 32 13.47 12.08 0.67
C ASN A 32 12.97 11.90 2.11
N LYS A 33 11.79 11.30 2.22
CA LYS A 33 11.20 10.82 3.46
C LYS A 33 10.57 9.45 3.25
N ILE A 34 10.41 8.69 4.33
CA ILE A 34 9.61 7.47 4.30
C ILE A 34 8.18 7.83 4.68
N ILE A 35 7.22 7.35 3.90
CA ILE A 35 5.80 7.38 4.25
C ILE A 35 5.34 5.96 4.60
N LYS A 36 4.46 5.87 5.59
CA LYS A 36 3.80 4.66 6.04
C LYS A 36 2.32 4.78 5.73
N LEU A 37 1.75 3.77 5.08
CA LEU A 37 0.33 3.69 4.75
C LEU A 37 -0.24 2.39 5.30
N THR A 38 -1.28 2.47 6.12
CA THR A 38 -1.92 1.28 6.72
C THR A 38 -3.23 0.97 6.00
N PHE A 39 -3.38 -0.30 5.60
CA PHE A 39 -4.54 -0.81 4.90
C PHE A 39 -5.20 -1.97 5.65
N GLU A 40 -6.52 -2.07 5.54
CA GLU A 40 -7.28 -3.28 5.87
C GLU A 40 -7.86 -3.84 4.57
N ILE A 41 -7.58 -5.11 4.28
CA ILE A 41 -8.03 -5.80 3.07
C ILE A 41 -8.93 -6.96 3.49
N GLU A 42 -10.15 -6.98 2.96
CA GLU A 42 -11.15 -8.01 3.20
C GLU A 42 -11.43 -8.79 1.91
N ASN A 43 -11.36 -10.11 1.97
CA ASN A 43 -11.82 -10.97 0.88
C ASN A 43 -13.35 -11.06 0.91
N ILE A 44 -14.01 -10.41 -0.05
CA ILE A 44 -15.46 -10.38 -0.20
C ILE A 44 -15.98 -11.40 -1.24
N SER A 45 -15.08 -12.21 -1.81
CA SER A 45 -15.42 -13.30 -2.72
C SER A 45 -15.67 -14.63 -2.00
N SER A 46 -16.07 -15.65 -2.76
CA SER A 46 -16.26 -17.02 -2.28
C SER A 46 -15.03 -17.92 -2.41
N THR A 47 -13.93 -17.41 -2.97
CA THR A 47 -12.68 -18.15 -3.21
C THR A 47 -11.51 -17.53 -2.46
N ASP A 48 -10.48 -18.30 -2.16
CA ASP A 48 -9.26 -17.76 -1.55
C ASP A 48 -8.64 -16.66 -2.43
N GLN A 49 -8.15 -15.60 -1.79
CA GLN A 49 -7.43 -14.49 -2.45
C GLN A 49 -6.05 -14.34 -1.83
N ILE A 50 -5.02 -14.20 -2.66
CA ILE A 50 -3.68 -13.87 -2.20
C ILE A 50 -3.56 -12.35 -2.20
N VAL A 51 -3.10 -11.78 -1.09
CA VAL A 51 -2.81 -10.35 -0.97
C VAL A 51 -1.35 -10.19 -0.58
N SER A 52 -0.68 -9.19 -1.14
CA SER A 52 0.73 -8.95 -0.88
C SER A 52 1.07 -7.46 -0.85
N VAL A 53 2.11 -7.11 -0.09
CA VAL A 53 2.76 -5.80 -0.20
C VAL A 53 3.28 -5.52 -1.63
N TYR A 54 3.62 -6.56 -2.40
CA TYR A 54 4.15 -6.40 -3.76
C TYR A 54 3.10 -5.94 -4.78
N ASP A 55 1.82 -6.06 -4.45
CA ASP A 55 0.70 -5.60 -5.27
C ASP A 55 0.56 -4.06 -5.22
N PHE A 56 1.25 -3.40 -4.29
CA PHE A 56 1.24 -1.96 -4.15
C PHE A 56 2.36 -1.29 -4.96
N LYS A 57 2.03 -0.18 -5.62
CA LYS A 57 2.96 0.72 -6.31
C LYS A 57 2.67 2.16 -5.87
N CYS A 58 3.71 2.95 -5.71
CA CYS A 58 3.59 4.35 -5.30
C CYS A 58 4.13 5.26 -6.39
N TYR A 59 3.46 6.38 -6.59
CA TYR A 59 3.88 7.44 -7.49
C TYR A 59 3.93 8.76 -6.71
N SER A 60 5.00 9.52 -6.92
CA SER A 60 5.14 10.89 -6.42
C SER A 60 5.38 11.82 -7.59
N ASP A 61 4.55 12.84 -7.73
CA ASP A 61 4.55 13.72 -8.90
C ASP A 61 4.55 12.93 -10.24
N ASP A 62 3.69 11.90 -10.33
CA ASP A 62 3.56 10.96 -11.47
C ASP A 62 4.80 10.09 -11.76
N VAL A 63 5.80 10.07 -10.87
CA VAL A 63 7.03 9.26 -11.00
C VAL A 63 7.03 8.12 -9.99
N ALA A 64 7.39 6.92 -10.44
CA ALA A 64 7.43 5.73 -9.57
C ALA A 64 8.40 5.93 -8.38
N SER A 65 7.89 5.66 -7.19
CA SER A 65 8.60 5.76 -5.92
C SER A 65 9.04 4.39 -5.43
N SER A 66 10.18 4.33 -4.73
CA SER A 66 10.73 3.07 -4.23
C SER A 66 9.92 2.52 -3.06
N ALA A 67 9.57 1.24 -3.13
CA ALA A 67 9.08 0.52 -1.96
C ALA A 67 10.19 0.41 -0.91
N TYR A 68 9.80 0.52 0.36
CA TYR A 68 10.71 0.45 1.49
C TYR A 68 10.25 -0.69 2.40
N TYR A 69 11.11 -1.67 2.67
CA TYR A 69 10.72 -2.89 3.38
C TYR A 69 11.44 -2.98 4.71
N TYR A 70 10.72 -2.66 5.79
CA TYR A 70 11.23 -2.74 7.16
C TYR A 70 10.09 -2.76 8.18
N GLY A 71 10.42 -3.12 9.42
CA GLY A 71 9.48 -3.18 10.53
C GLY A 71 8.64 -4.45 10.53
N ASP A 72 8.09 -4.79 11.71
CA ASP A 72 7.32 -6.02 11.92
C ASP A 72 5.83 -5.88 11.60
N ASP A 73 5.35 -4.66 11.32
CA ASP A 73 3.95 -4.37 11.02
C ASP A 73 3.65 -4.24 9.51
N GLY A 74 4.63 -4.60 8.68
CA GLY A 74 4.49 -4.66 7.23
C GLY A 74 3.40 -5.65 6.80
N LEU A 75 2.64 -5.30 5.75
CA LEU A 75 1.68 -6.21 5.14
C LEU A 75 2.42 -7.43 4.58
N SER A 76 2.17 -8.60 5.15
CA SER A 76 2.74 -9.85 4.67
C SER A 76 1.97 -10.38 3.47
N THR A 77 2.65 -11.15 2.61
CA THR A 77 1.94 -11.99 1.62
C THR A 77 1.14 -13.05 2.36
N THR A 78 -0.18 -13.06 2.18
CA THR A 78 -1.06 -14.01 2.87
C THR A 78 -2.24 -14.42 1.98
N THR A 79 -2.77 -15.60 2.27
CA THR A 79 -4.01 -16.09 1.66
C THR A 79 -5.17 -15.78 2.59
N LEU A 80 -6.16 -15.05 2.07
CA LEU A 80 -7.41 -14.76 2.74
C LEU A 80 -8.50 -15.68 2.20
N SER A 81 -9.04 -16.55 3.04
CA SER A 81 -10.30 -17.23 2.74
C SER A 81 -11.49 -16.27 2.77
N ALA A 82 -12.63 -16.70 2.23
CA ALA A 82 -13.85 -15.90 2.15
C ALA A 82 -14.20 -15.24 3.50
N GLY A 83 -14.46 -13.93 3.48
CA GLY A 83 -14.79 -13.11 4.65
C GLY A 83 -13.63 -12.82 5.61
N ARG A 84 -12.41 -13.30 5.33
CA ARG A 84 -11.23 -13.02 6.17
C ARG A 84 -10.57 -11.71 5.77
N LYS A 85 -9.83 -11.15 6.73
CA LYS A 85 -9.15 -9.87 6.62
C LYS A 85 -7.67 -9.97 6.92
N ALA A 86 -6.89 -9.12 6.29
CA ALA A 86 -5.53 -8.77 6.70
C ALA A 86 -5.43 -7.26 6.93
N THR A 87 -4.63 -6.87 7.90
CA THR A 87 -4.26 -5.48 8.14
C THR A 87 -2.75 -5.40 8.17
N GLY A 88 -2.19 -4.40 7.50
CA GLY A 88 -0.76 -4.19 7.48
C GLY A 88 -0.38 -2.85 6.87
N SER A 89 0.88 -2.47 7.09
CA SER A 89 1.45 -1.25 6.56
C SER A 89 2.27 -1.52 5.31
N VAL A 90 2.25 -0.58 4.37
CA VAL A 90 3.19 -0.52 3.25
C VAL A 90 3.97 0.78 3.37
N TYR A 91 5.23 0.76 2.93
CA TYR A 91 6.12 1.90 3.06
C TYR A 91 6.76 2.24 1.73
N PHE A 92 6.91 3.54 1.50
CA PHE A 92 7.54 4.06 0.30
C PHE A 92 8.48 5.21 0.66
N GLU A 93 9.58 5.30 -0.07
CA GLU A 93 10.46 6.46 -0.03
C GLU A 93 10.05 7.44 -1.14
N VAL A 94 9.74 8.66 -0.75
CA VAL A 94 9.24 9.73 -1.64
C VAL A 94 10.01 11.03 -1.41
N PRO A 95 10.09 11.94 -2.41
CA PRO A 95 10.64 13.27 -2.22
C PRO A 95 9.92 14.04 -1.10
N GLN A 96 10.68 14.73 -0.24
CA GLN A 96 10.10 15.51 0.87
C GLN A 96 9.16 16.62 0.39
N ASN A 97 9.39 17.12 -0.83
CA ASN A 97 8.67 18.21 -1.48
C ASN A 97 7.71 17.74 -2.57
N ALA A 98 7.38 16.44 -2.64
CA ALA A 98 6.41 15.91 -3.59
C ALA A 98 5.07 16.66 -3.47
N ASN A 99 4.49 17.07 -4.60
CA ASN A 99 3.22 17.80 -4.63
C ASN A 99 2.02 16.86 -4.60
N SER A 100 2.12 15.73 -5.31
CA SER A 100 1.15 14.63 -5.26
C SER A 100 1.81 13.33 -4.82
N ILE A 101 1.04 12.51 -4.10
CA ILE A 101 1.41 11.12 -3.80
C ILE A 101 0.15 10.26 -3.91
N ASP A 102 0.20 9.25 -4.76
CA ASP A 102 -0.82 8.22 -4.87
C ASP A 102 -0.23 6.81 -4.81
N VAL A 103 -1.05 5.87 -4.38
CA VAL A 103 -0.70 4.47 -4.31
C VAL A 103 -1.73 3.65 -5.05
N GLU A 104 -1.24 2.85 -5.98
CA GLU A 104 -2.02 1.87 -6.71
C GLU A 104 -1.92 0.51 -6.01
N TYR A 105 -3.03 -0.22 -5.98
CA TYR A 105 -3.08 -1.64 -5.69
C TYR A 105 -3.53 -2.41 -6.94
N GLU A 106 -2.71 -3.34 -7.40
CA GLU A 106 -3.00 -4.19 -8.55
C GLU A 106 -4.08 -5.22 -8.19
N THR A 107 -5.30 -5.01 -8.67
CA THR A 107 -6.45 -5.86 -8.33
C THR A 107 -6.55 -7.10 -9.23
N ASN A 108 -6.01 -7.01 -10.46
CA ASN A 108 -5.95 -8.12 -11.40
C ASN A 108 -4.92 -7.82 -12.51
N TYR A 109 -3.78 -8.51 -12.42
CA TYR A 109 -2.63 -8.38 -13.31
C TYR A 109 -2.95 -8.58 -14.80
N TRP A 110 -3.93 -9.43 -15.14
CA TRP A 110 -4.30 -9.69 -16.54
C TRP A 110 -5.09 -8.53 -17.16
N SER A 111 -5.97 -7.93 -16.37
CA SER A 111 -6.77 -6.78 -16.82
C SER A 111 -6.06 -5.44 -16.64
N GLY A 112 -5.02 -5.37 -15.79
CA GLY A 112 -4.38 -4.12 -15.38
C GLY A 112 -5.30 -3.23 -14.54
N ASN A 113 -6.32 -3.80 -13.91
CA ASN A 113 -7.27 -3.06 -13.09
C ASN A 113 -6.62 -2.71 -11.75
N LYS A 114 -6.71 -1.43 -11.38
CA LYS A 114 -6.07 -0.92 -10.17
C LYS A 114 -7.04 -0.15 -9.28
N ALA A 115 -6.82 -0.28 -7.98
CA ALA A 115 -7.40 0.59 -6.98
C ALA A 115 -6.40 1.72 -6.70
N ILE A 116 -6.84 2.98 -6.73
CA ILE A 116 -5.96 4.14 -6.53
C ILE A 116 -6.34 4.81 -5.21
N PHE A 117 -5.35 5.09 -4.37
CA PHE A 117 -5.50 5.78 -3.09
C PHE A 117 -4.68 7.06 -3.09
N VAL A 118 -5.36 8.21 -2.96
CA VAL A 118 -4.71 9.52 -2.90
C VAL A 118 -4.20 9.76 -1.48
N VAL A 119 -2.89 9.91 -1.33
CA VAL A 119 -2.21 10.15 -0.05
C VAL A 119 -2.00 11.65 0.17
N LYS A 120 -1.59 12.35 -0.90
CA LYS A 120 -1.35 13.80 -0.91
C LYS A 120 -1.77 14.39 -2.24
#